data_AF-A0A6A6YUX0-F1
#
_entry.id   AF-A0A6A6YUX0-F1
#
_cell.length_a   1.000
_cell.length_b   1.000
_cell.length_c   1.000
_cell.angle_alpha   90.00
_cell.angle_beta   90.00
_cell.angle_gamma   90.00
#
_symmetry.space_group_name_H-M   'P 1'
#
loop_
_entity.id
_entity.type
_entity.pdbx_description
1 polymer ?
#
loop_
_entity_poly.entity_id
_entity_poly.type
_entity_poly.pdbx_seq_one_letter_code
_entity_poly.pdbx_strand_id
1 'polypeptide(L)'
;MKAFNSSVGILSLLGNFISPGTPEAPQAVAVMSATTYSLPALPYAYNALEPHISAQIMELHHSKHHQTYVTNLNAAVKSQQEAIQSSDIPAQVSQSRT
;
A
#
# COMPACT_ATOMS: atom_id res chain seq x y z
N MET A 1 -45.64 -56.84 33.98
CA MET A 1 -45.89 -55.39 33.94
C MET A 1 -44.52 -54.71 34.05
N LYS A 2 -43.82 -54.36 32.97
CA LYS A 2 -44.05 -53.23 32.06
C LYS A 2 -43.58 -53.61 30.67
N ALA A 3 -44.40 -53.26 29.68
CA ALA A 3 -44.10 -53.38 28.27
C ALA A 3 -43.65 -52.03 27.68
N PHE A 4 -43.22 -52.13 26.43
CA PHE A 4 -43.06 -51.13 25.37
C PHE A 4 -41.65 -50.53 25.16
N ASN A 5 -40.88 -50.99 24.15
CA ASN A 5 -40.93 -50.80 22.66
C ASN A 5 -40.01 -49.62 22.29
N SER A 6 -39.04 -49.66 21.37
CA SER A 6 -38.99 -50.14 19.97
C SER A 6 -37.50 -50.16 19.54
N SER A 7 -36.91 -51.18 18.90
CA SER A 7 -36.93 -51.46 17.44
C SER A 7 -36.60 -50.24 16.56
N VAL A 8 -35.70 -50.21 15.57
CA VAL A 8 -34.76 -51.13 14.89
C VAL A 8 -33.84 -50.25 14.02
N GLY A 9 -32.57 -50.64 13.83
CA GLY A 9 -31.81 -50.43 12.59
C GLY A 9 -31.26 -49.00 12.36
N ILE A 10 -30.30 -48.74 11.48
CA ILE A 10 -29.69 -49.52 10.39
C ILE A 10 -28.45 -48.73 9.93
N LEU A 11 -27.33 -49.44 9.80
CA LEU A 11 -26.32 -49.39 8.73
C LEU A 11 -26.00 -48.09 7.95
N SER A 12 -24.69 -47.77 7.92
CA SER A 12 -23.86 -47.42 6.75
C SER A 12 -23.58 -45.97 6.33
N LEU A 13 -22.27 -45.80 6.03
CA LEU A 13 -21.65 -45.08 4.90
C LEU A 13 -21.28 -43.58 5.02
N LEU A 14 -19.95 -43.36 4.94
CA LEU A 14 -19.20 -42.36 4.15
C LEU A 14 -19.61 -40.87 4.22
N GLY A 15 -18.65 -40.02 4.59
CA GLY A 15 -18.73 -38.59 4.33
C GLY A 15 -17.52 -37.80 4.80
N ASN A 16 -16.49 -37.72 3.95
CA ASN A 16 -15.45 -36.70 4.01
C ASN A 16 -16.13 -35.31 4.03
N PHE A 17 -16.12 -34.65 5.19
CA PHE A 17 -16.61 -33.27 5.32
C PHE A 17 -15.57 -32.30 4.75
N ILE A 18 -15.61 -32.10 3.44
CA ILE A 18 -15.03 -30.92 2.78
C ILE A 18 -15.92 -29.75 3.17
N SER A 19 -15.40 -28.84 4.00
CA SER A 19 -16.08 -27.59 4.30
C SER A 19 -16.24 -26.78 3.01
N PRO A 20 -17.46 -26.46 2.57
CA PRO A 20 -17.64 -25.58 1.42
C PRO A 20 -17.12 -24.19 1.80
N GLY A 21 -16.26 -23.64 0.96
CA GLY A 21 -15.73 -22.30 1.10
C GLY A 21 -16.88 -21.31 1.25
N THR A 22 -16.89 -20.61 2.37
CA THR A 22 -17.59 -19.34 2.46
C THR A 22 -17.03 -18.44 1.35
N PRO A 23 -17.86 -17.77 0.54
CA PRO A 23 -17.39 -16.66 -0.27
C PRO A 23 -16.88 -15.61 0.71
N GLU A 24 -15.56 -15.54 0.85
CA GLU A 24 -14.89 -14.46 1.55
C GLU A 24 -15.37 -13.17 0.85
N ALA A 25 -16.15 -12.37 1.58
CA ALA A 25 -16.57 -11.06 1.14
C ALA A 25 -15.33 -10.32 0.62
N PRO A 26 -15.44 -9.49 -0.43
CA PRO A 26 -14.30 -8.75 -0.93
C PRO A 26 -13.67 -8.03 0.26
N GLN A 27 -12.50 -8.50 0.68
CA GLN A 27 -11.66 -7.82 1.64
C GLN A 27 -11.57 -6.41 1.08
N ALA A 28 -12.19 -5.45 1.75
CA ALA A 28 -12.13 -4.06 1.35
C ALA A 28 -10.66 -3.69 1.48
N VAL A 29 -9.91 -3.86 0.38
CA VAL A 29 -8.55 -3.37 0.22
C VAL A 29 -8.68 -1.89 0.49
N ALA A 30 -8.27 -1.49 1.69
CA ALA A 30 -8.17 -0.11 2.07
C ALA A 30 -7.33 0.54 0.97
N VAL A 31 -7.97 1.37 0.16
CA VAL A 31 -7.31 2.09 -0.91
C VAL A 31 -6.29 2.98 -0.22
N MET A 32 -5.04 2.53 -0.18
CA MET A 32 -3.93 3.36 0.27
C MET A 32 -3.93 4.58 -0.64
N SER A 33 -4.42 5.70 -0.13
CA SER A 33 -4.39 6.95 -0.87
C SER A 33 -2.92 7.27 -1.12
N ALA A 34 -2.56 7.58 -2.36
CA ALA A 34 -1.19 7.94 -2.69
C ALA A 34 -0.80 9.20 -1.91
N THR A 35 0.16 9.06 -0.98
CA THR A 35 0.72 10.19 -0.25
C THR A 35 1.35 11.17 -1.25
N THR A 36 0.84 12.40 -1.27
CA THR A 36 1.41 13.49 -2.08
C THR A 36 2.32 14.33 -1.20
N TYR A 37 3.56 14.53 -1.64
CA TYR A 37 4.56 15.32 -0.95
C TYR A 37 4.63 16.74 -1.50
N SER A 38 4.97 17.70 -0.65
CA SER A 38 5.13 19.11 -1.00
C SER A 38 6.52 19.61 -0.60
N LEU A 39 7.05 20.59 -1.32
CA LEU A 39 8.28 21.28 -0.95
C LEU A 39 8.03 22.14 0.30
N PRO A 40 8.70 21.88 1.45
CA PRO A 40 8.53 22.68 2.65
C PRO A 40 9.13 24.08 2.45
N ALA A 41 8.44 25.12 2.91
CA ALA A 41 9.00 26.46 2.91
C ALA A 41 10.18 26.56 3.88
N LEU A 42 11.20 27.35 3.52
CA LEU A 42 12.30 27.65 4.43
C LEU A 42 11.81 28.53 5.59
N PRO A 43 12.27 28.26 6.83
CA PRO A 43 11.91 29.09 8.00
C PRO A 43 12.72 30.39 8.06
N TYR A 44 13.55 30.68 7.05
CA TYR A 44 14.43 31.84 6.97
C TYR A 44 14.62 32.29 5.51
N ALA A 45 15.10 33.51 5.32
CA ALA A 45 15.44 34.05 4.00
C ALA A 45 16.68 33.37 3.40
N TYR A 46 16.80 33.33 2.06
CA TYR A 46 17.90 32.61 1.39
C TYR A 46 19.31 33.08 1.79
N ASN A 47 19.47 34.35 2.17
CA ASN A 47 20.75 34.92 2.59
C ASN A 47 21.04 34.79 4.10
N ALA A 48 20.18 34.13 4.88
CA ALA A 48 20.33 34.06 6.34
C ALA A 48 21.59 33.28 6.81
N LEU A 49 22.22 32.53 5.90
CA LEU A 49 23.37 31.67 6.20
C LEU A 49 24.70 32.24 5.65
N GLU A 50 24.69 33.46 5.12
CA GLU A 50 25.90 34.18 4.70
C GLU A 50 26.79 34.51 5.91
N PRO A 51 28.13 34.55 5.76
CA PRO A 51 28.91 34.29 4.53
C PRO A 51 29.22 32.80 4.30
N HIS A 52 28.67 31.90 5.12
CA HIS A 52 29.05 30.49 5.12
C HIS A 52 28.38 29.71 3.97
N ILE A 53 27.15 30.07 3.63
CA ILE A 53 26.43 29.51 2.49
C ILE A 53 25.83 30.66 1.69
N SER A 54 26.14 30.70 0.40
CA SER A 54 25.67 31.81 -0.43
C SER A 54 24.16 31.77 -0.65
N ALA A 55 23.53 32.93 -0.73
CA ALA A 55 22.09 33.05 -1.01
C ALA A 55 21.71 32.37 -2.34
N GLN A 56 22.57 32.48 -3.36
CA GLN A 56 22.38 31.84 -4.66
C GLN A 56 22.35 30.32 -4.56
N ILE A 57 23.23 29.72 -3.75
CA ILE A 57 23.23 28.26 -3.53
C ILE A 57 21.94 27.85 -2.83
N MET A 58 21.51 28.57 -1.79
CA MET A 58 20.28 28.26 -1.07
C MET A 58 19.04 28.34 -1.98
N GLU A 59 18.97 29.35 -2.84
CA GLU A 59 17.88 29.50 -3.80
C GLU A 59 17.85 28.35 -4.83
N LEU A 60 19.00 28.03 -5.44
CA LEU A 60 19.09 26.93 -6.40
C LEU A 60 18.82 25.58 -5.74
N HIS A 61 19.36 25.35 -4.55
CA HIS A 61 19.19 24.11 -3.82
C HIS A 61 17.71 23.87 -3.47
N HIS A 62 17.04 24.86 -2.90
CA HIS A 62 15.64 24.73 -2.49
C HIS A 62 14.68 24.73 -3.68
N SER A 63 14.74 25.75 -4.55
CA SER A 63 13.74 25.95 -5.60
C SER A 63 13.91 25.05 -6.82
N LYS A 64 15.12 24.51 -7.04
CA LYS A 64 15.40 23.60 -8.17
C LYS A 64 15.66 22.18 -7.69
N HIS A 65 16.75 21.95 -6.96
CA HIS A 65 17.15 20.58 -6.63
C HIS A 65 16.13 19.86 -5.74
N HIS A 66 15.74 20.46 -4.62
CA HIS A 66 14.74 19.87 -3.73
C HIS A 66 13.37 19.78 -4.41
N GLN A 67 12.95 20.80 -5.15
CA GLN A 67 11.71 20.75 -5.94
C GLN A 67 11.70 19.59 -6.93
N THR A 68 12.81 19.33 -7.65
CA THR A 68 12.93 18.20 -8.56
C THR A 68 12.79 16.87 -7.82
N TYR A 69 13.39 16.71 -6.64
CA TYR A 69 13.21 15.49 -5.84
C TYR A 69 11.76 15.28 -5.42
N VAL A 70 11.07 16.32 -4.96
CA VAL A 70 9.64 16.24 -4.59
C VAL A 70 8.79 15.84 -5.80
N THR A 71 9.01 16.46 -6.96
CA THR A 71 8.29 16.13 -8.20
C THR A 71 8.51 14.68 -8.61
N ASN A 72 9.76 14.21 -8.61
CA ASN A 72 10.09 12.84 -9.02
C ASN A 72 9.58 11.81 -8.00
N LEU A 73 9.63 12.11 -6.71
CA LEU A 73 9.06 11.27 -5.66
C LEU A 73 7.56 11.07 -5.85
N ASN A 74 6.82 12.17 -6.09
CA ASN A 74 5.38 12.09 -6.35
C ASN A 74 5.06 11.27 -7.59
N ALA A 75 5.85 11.42 -8.66
CA ALA A 75 5.69 10.62 -9.88
C ALA A 75 5.94 9.12 -9.62
N ALA A 76 6.99 8.78 -8.88
CA ALA A 76 7.32 7.41 -8.50
C ALA A 76 6.22 6.78 -7.62
N VAL A 77 5.77 7.48 -6.57
CA VAL A 77 4.71 6.98 -5.68
C VAL A 77 3.40 6.76 -6.44
N LYS A 78 3.05 7.66 -7.36
CA LYS A 78 1.89 7.47 -8.24
C LYS A 78 2.03 6.22 -9.11
N SER A 79 3.18 6.07 -9.78
CA SER A 79 3.45 4.91 -10.64
C SER A 79 3.44 3.60 -9.86
N GLN A 80 4.01 3.59 -8.65
CA GLN A 80 3.98 2.43 -7.75
C GLN A 80 2.55 2.09 -7.34
N GLN A 81 1.72 3.10 -7.01
CA GLN A 81 0.34 2.89 -6.65
C GLN A 81 -0.47 2.28 -7.81
N GLU A 82 -0.26 2.76 -9.03
CA GLU A 82 -0.88 2.20 -10.24
C GLU A 82 -0.48 0.74 -10.45
N ALA A 83 0.81 0.40 -10.28
CA ALA A 83 1.30 -0.96 -10.39
C ALA A 83 0.74 -1.90 -9.30
N ILE A 84 0.50 -1.38 -8.09
CA ILE A 84 -0.18 -2.10 -7.01
C ILE A 84 -1.64 -2.37 -7.38
N GLN A 85 -2.35 -1.34 -7.85
CA GLN A 85 -3.76 -1.45 -8.23
C GLN A 85 -3.99 -2.42 -9.40
N SER A 86 -3.07 -2.47 -10.36
CA SER A 86 -3.13 -3.39 -11.50
C SER A 86 -2.57 -4.79 -11.21
N SER A 87 -2.03 -5.03 -10.02
CA SER A 87 -1.29 -6.25 -9.68
C SER A 87 -0.12 -6.54 -10.65
N ASP A 88 0.49 -5.50 -11.23
CA ASP A 88 1.65 -5.61 -12.11
C ASP A 88 2.93 -5.79 -11.27
N ILE A 89 3.20 -7.05 -10.92
CA ILE A 89 4.37 -7.42 -10.11
C ILE A 89 5.70 -7.02 -10.78
N PRO A 90 5.92 -7.23 -12.09
CA PRO A 90 7.12 -6.73 -12.76
C PRO A 90 7.33 -5.22 -12.62
N ALA A 91 6.27 -4.41 -12.78
CA ALA A 91 6.37 -2.96 -12.61
C ALA A 91 6.69 -2.56 -11.17
N GLN A 92 6.06 -3.21 -10.17
CA GLN A 92 6.34 -2.98 -8.75
C GLN A 92 7.81 -3.29 -8.41
N VAL A 93 8.36 -4.40 -8.90
CA VAL A 93 9.74 -4.81 -8.60
C VAL A 93 10.74 -3.90 -9.31
N SER A 94 10.45 -3.44 -10.52
CA SER A 94 11.34 -2.57 -11.29
C SER A 94 11.59 -1.22 -10.61
N GLN A 95 10.59 -0.70 -9.89
CA GLN A 95 10.73 0.55 -9.12
C GLN A 95 11.60 0.39 -7.86
N SER A 96 11.72 -0.84 -7.34
CA SER A 96 12.50 -1.14 -6.12
C SER A 96 14.00 -1.38 -6.36
N ARG A 97 14.42 -1.51 -7.62
CA ARG A 97 15.82 -1.73 -8.01
C ARG A 97 16.41 -0.44 -8.58
N THR A 98 17.05 0.33 -7.71
CA THR A 98 18.07 1.33 -8.10
C THR A 98 19.45 0.77 -7.83
#